data_AF-A0A7C2T4T6-F1
#
_entry.id   AF-A0A7C2T4T6-F1
#
_cell.length_a   1.000
_cell.length_b   1.000
_cell.length_c   1.000
_cell.angle_alpha   90.00
_cell.angle_beta   90.00
_cell.angle_gamma   90.00
#
_symmetry.space_group_name_H-M   'P 1'
#
loop_
_entity.id
_entity.type
_entity.pdbx_description
1 polymer ?
#
loop_
_entity_poly.entity_id
_entity_poly.type
_entity_poly.pdbx_seq_one_letter_code
_entity_poly.pdbx_strand_id
1 'polypeptide(L)'
;MRTCQCEFCRRVGAVNISDPDGEVVIDARAEDVLRYRFALQTADFLICKSCGVYIAAATGAGDNIRSTLNVAGLGMKEFAGVAEAPMDYGAETAAARIERRNAKWTPTRFTDKDLNSSNFGPH
;
A
#
# COMPACT_ATOMS: atom_id res chain seq x y z
N MET A 1 -12.10 7.14 -2.05
CA MET A 1 -11.17 5.99 -2.27
C MET A 1 -10.55 6.09 -3.65
N ARG A 2 -9.47 5.34 -3.93
CA ARG A 2 -8.75 5.43 -5.21
C ARG A 2 -8.65 4.06 -5.89
N THR A 3 -9.05 3.99 -7.15
CA THR A 3 -8.85 2.83 -8.02
C THR A 3 -7.72 3.14 -9.00
N CYS A 4 -6.54 2.64 -8.69
CA CYS A 4 -5.39 2.76 -9.57
C CYS A 4 -5.64 1.94 -10.84
N GLN A 5 -5.41 2.54 -12.01
CA GLN A 5 -5.68 1.90 -13.30
C GLN A 5 -4.54 1.00 -13.82
N CYS A 6 -3.46 0.82 -13.04
CA CYS A 6 -2.40 -0.11 -13.43
C CYS A 6 -2.92 -1.55 -13.49
N GLU A 7 -2.26 -2.38 -14.31
CA GLU A 7 -2.72 -3.75 -14.57
C GLU A 7 -2.83 -4.60 -13.30
N PHE A 8 -1.87 -4.48 -12.38
CA PHE A 8 -1.91 -5.17 -11.09
C PHE A 8 -3.17 -4.82 -10.29
N CYS A 9 -3.45 -3.53 -10.07
CA CYS A 9 -4.59 -3.09 -9.27
C CYS A 9 -5.93 -3.47 -9.93
N ARG A 10 -6.02 -3.41 -11.27
CA ARG A 10 -7.21 -3.86 -12.00
C ARG A 10 -7.43 -5.36 -11.85
N ARG A 11 -6.38 -6.18 -11.98
CA ARG A 11 -6.46 -7.64 -11.90
C ARG A 11 -6.97 -8.14 -10.55
N VAL A 12 -6.56 -7.47 -9.47
CA VAL A 12 -6.95 -7.85 -8.10
C VAL A 12 -8.17 -7.09 -7.59
N GLY A 13 -8.79 -6.24 -8.41
CA GLY A 13 -9.94 -5.41 -8.00
C GLY A 13 -9.64 -4.47 -6.84
N ALA A 14 -8.42 -3.92 -6.78
CA ALA A 14 -7.98 -3.15 -5.61
C ALA A 14 -8.71 -1.80 -5.49
N VAL A 15 -9.32 -1.58 -4.34
CA VAL A 15 -9.83 -0.28 -3.90
C VAL A 15 -8.92 0.18 -2.78
N ASN A 16 -8.15 1.25 -3.02
CA ASN A 16 -7.13 1.69 -2.08
C ASN A 16 -7.59 2.94 -1.33
N ILE A 17 -7.23 3.01 -0.05
CA ILE A 17 -7.38 4.21 0.77
C ILE A 17 -6.03 4.66 1.32
N SER A 18 -5.87 5.98 1.42
CA SER A 18 -4.85 6.62 2.23
C SER A 18 -5.33 7.98 2.69
N ASP A 19 -4.74 8.40 3.79
CA ASP A 19 -4.95 9.63 4.54
C ASP A 19 -3.61 10.03 5.18
N PRO A 20 -2.94 11.11 4.74
CA PRO A 20 -1.65 11.53 5.28
C PRO A 20 -1.71 12.00 6.75
N ASP A 21 -2.90 12.39 7.22
CA ASP A 21 -3.11 12.87 8.60
C ASP A 21 -3.61 11.75 9.53
N GLY A 22 -3.88 10.57 8.98
CA GLY A 22 -4.30 9.37 9.71
C GLY A 22 -3.13 8.52 10.20
N GLU A 23 -3.47 7.37 10.78
CA GLU A 23 -2.50 6.35 11.19
C GLU A 23 -3.03 4.95 10.89
N VAL A 24 -2.13 4.05 10.49
CA VAL A 24 -2.41 2.63 10.29
C VAL A 24 -1.47 1.77 11.12
N VAL A 25 -2.04 0.73 11.73
CA VAL A 25 -1.31 -0.36 12.37
C VAL A 25 -1.63 -1.64 11.62
N ILE A 26 -0.62 -2.26 11.04
CA ILE A 26 -0.78 -3.56 10.38
C ILE A 26 -0.31 -4.64 11.36
N ASP A 27 -1.26 -5.47 11.80
CA ASP A 27 -0.96 -6.66 12.57
C ASP A 27 -0.73 -7.85 11.65
N ALA A 28 0.52 -8.22 11.46
CA ALA A 28 0.94 -9.34 10.62
C ALA A 28 2.32 -9.81 11.04
N ARG A 29 2.58 -11.11 10.94
CA ARG A 29 3.92 -11.68 11.14
C ARG A 29 4.73 -11.57 9.86
N ALA A 30 6.03 -11.32 9.97
CA ALA A 30 6.91 -11.20 8.81
C ALA A 30 6.87 -12.46 7.92
N GLU A 31 6.81 -13.65 8.53
CA GLU A 31 6.74 -14.91 7.79
C GLU A 31 5.47 -15.09 6.97
N ASP A 32 4.36 -14.42 7.32
CA ASP A 32 3.07 -14.53 6.64
C ASP A 32 2.90 -13.52 5.50
N VAL A 33 3.85 -12.58 5.35
CA VAL A 33 3.77 -11.51 4.35
C VAL A 33 4.74 -11.79 3.20
N LEU A 34 4.20 -11.87 1.99
CA LEU A 34 4.96 -11.82 0.75
C LEU A 34 5.10 -10.37 0.31
N ARG A 35 6.33 -9.97 -0.02
CA ARG A 35 6.63 -8.66 -0.61
C ARG A 35 6.79 -8.80 -2.10
N TYR A 36 5.91 -8.12 -2.84
CA TYR A 36 5.88 -8.15 -4.29
C TYR A 36 6.23 -6.77 -4.88
N ARG A 37 7.17 -6.74 -5.83
CA ARG A 37 7.61 -5.52 -6.51
C ARG A 37 7.50 -5.71 -8.01
N PHE A 38 7.10 -4.66 -8.72
CA PHE A 38 7.00 -4.65 -10.18
C PHE A 38 7.17 -3.22 -10.72
N ALA A 39 7.25 -3.11 -12.05
CA ALA A 39 7.45 -1.84 -12.75
C ALA A 39 8.64 -1.05 -12.18
N LEU A 40 8.43 0.18 -11.73
CA LEU A 40 9.48 1.06 -11.19
C LEU A 40 10.00 0.66 -9.81
N GLN A 41 9.46 -0.40 -9.18
CA GLN A 41 9.87 -0.91 -7.86
C GLN A 41 9.90 0.17 -6.76
N THR A 42 9.05 1.18 -6.88
CA THR A 42 8.97 2.33 -5.98
C THR A 42 8.10 2.08 -4.73
N ALA A 43 7.59 0.87 -4.55
CA ALA A 43 6.84 0.44 -3.39
C ALA A 43 6.82 -1.09 -3.32
N ASP A 44 6.58 -1.61 -2.13
CA ASP A 44 6.32 -3.02 -1.86
C ASP A 44 4.84 -3.29 -1.72
N PHE A 45 4.32 -4.21 -2.52
CA PHE A 45 2.94 -4.70 -2.39
C PHE A 45 2.96 -5.89 -1.43
N LEU A 46 2.31 -5.73 -0.29
CA LEU A 46 2.24 -6.72 0.78
C LEU A 46 1.06 -7.66 0.53
N ILE A 47 1.35 -8.95 0.42
CA ILE A 47 0.38 -9.99 0.11
C ILE A 47 0.39 -11.03 1.23
N CYS A 48 -0.76 -11.43 1.74
CA CYS A 48 -0.86 -12.54 2.69
C CYS A 48 -0.49 -13.86 2.00
N LYS A 49 0.48 -14.60 2.53
CA LYS A 49 0.90 -15.91 1.98
C LYS A 49 -0.18 -16.98 2.14
N SER A 50 -1.05 -16.86 3.14
CA SER A 50 -2.06 -17.88 3.45
C SER A 50 -3.29 -17.79 2.55
N CYS A 51 -3.77 -16.58 2.25
CA CYS A 51 -5.01 -16.38 1.47
C CYS A 51 -4.81 -15.63 0.14
N GLY A 52 -3.62 -15.10 -0.14
CA GLY A 52 -3.30 -14.38 -1.37
C GLY A 52 -3.85 -12.96 -1.45
N VAL A 53 -4.48 -12.44 -0.39
CA VAL A 53 -5.02 -11.08 -0.35
C VAL A 53 -3.88 -10.05 -0.42
N TYR A 54 -3.99 -9.09 -1.34
CA TYR A 54 -3.20 -7.87 -1.34
C TYR A 54 -3.68 -6.96 -0.22
N ILE A 55 -2.83 -6.75 0.79
CA ILE A 55 -3.12 -6.02 2.04
C ILE A 55 -2.91 -4.52 1.83
N ALA A 56 -1.69 -4.16 1.44
CA ALA A 56 -1.25 -2.76 1.38
C ALA A 56 -0.07 -2.60 0.43
N ALA A 57 0.06 -1.40 -0.15
CA ALA A 57 1.32 -0.99 -0.78
C ALA A 57 2.07 -0.10 0.21
N ALA A 58 3.32 -0.41 0.50
CA ALA A 58 4.16 0.26 1.49
C ALA A 58 5.43 0.86 0.85
N THR A 59 5.90 1.98 1.41
CA THR A 59 7.18 2.61 1.06
C THR A 59 7.78 3.30 2.30
N GLY A 60 9.09 3.54 2.31
CA GLY A 60 9.80 4.17 3.42
C GLY A 60 10.43 3.17 4.38
N ALA A 61 11.08 3.68 5.42
CA ALA A 61 11.74 2.91 6.47
C ALA A 61 11.57 3.61 7.82
N GLY A 62 11.58 2.83 8.92
CA GLY A 62 11.41 3.36 10.27
C GLY A 62 10.13 4.17 10.43
N ASP A 63 10.22 5.35 11.06
CA ASP A 63 9.06 6.22 11.32
C ASP A 63 8.45 6.84 10.05
N ASN A 64 9.14 6.70 8.92
CA ASN A 64 8.70 7.19 7.61
C ASN A 64 8.01 6.12 6.76
N ILE A 65 7.69 4.95 7.32
CA ILE A 65 6.87 3.97 6.61
C ILE A 65 5.49 4.58 6.33
N ARG A 66 5.07 4.50 5.07
CA ARG A 66 3.78 4.98 4.57
C ARG A 66 3.10 3.91 3.75
N SER A 67 1.77 3.81 3.82
CA SER A 67 1.03 2.85 3.03
C SER A 67 -0.31 3.34 2.48
N THR A 68 -0.80 2.61 1.48
CA THR A 68 -2.22 2.58 1.14
C THR A 68 -2.79 1.21 1.49
N LEU A 69 -4.00 1.15 2.04
CA LEU A 69 -4.69 -0.10 2.35
C LEU A 69 -5.67 -0.50 1.25
N ASN A 70 -5.70 -1.78 0.90
CA ASN A 70 -6.70 -2.35 0.01
C ASN A 70 -7.98 -2.69 0.80
N VAL A 71 -8.91 -1.73 0.89
CA VAL A 71 -10.13 -1.89 1.71
C VAL A 71 -11.06 -2.97 1.17
N ALA A 72 -11.06 -3.20 -0.15
CA ALA A 72 -11.82 -4.28 -0.77
C ALA A 72 -11.25 -5.66 -0.39
N GLY A 73 -9.93 -5.83 -0.51
CA GLY A 73 -9.26 -7.08 -0.16
C GLY A 73 -9.33 -7.42 1.34
N LEU A 74 -9.30 -6.39 2.19
CA LEU A 74 -9.41 -6.54 3.65
C LEU A 74 -10.88 -6.64 4.15
N GLY A 75 -11.87 -6.48 3.26
CA GLY A 75 -13.28 -6.57 3.63
C GLY A 75 -13.74 -5.48 4.61
N MET A 76 -13.14 -4.28 4.56
CA MET A 76 -13.43 -3.18 5.48
C MET A 76 -14.76 -2.50 5.09
N LYS A 77 -15.84 -2.89 5.75
CA LYS A 77 -17.22 -2.47 5.43
C LYS A 77 -17.47 -1.01 5.77
N GLU A 78 -16.67 -0.42 6.64
CA GLU A 78 -16.73 0.98 7.06
C GLU A 78 -16.47 1.93 5.89
N PHE A 79 -15.81 1.46 4.84
CA PHE A 79 -15.55 2.21 3.61
C PHE A 79 -16.52 1.87 2.48
N ALA A 80 -17.50 1.00 2.72
CA ALA A 80 -18.53 0.69 1.73
C ALA A 80 -19.33 1.95 1.39
N GLY A 81 -19.44 2.25 0.08
CA GLY A 81 -20.22 3.40 -0.40
C GLY A 81 -19.47 4.74 -0.41
N VAL A 82 -18.22 4.81 0.03
CA VAL A 82 -17.37 5.98 -0.24
C VAL A 82 -17.12 6.08 -1.75
N ALA A 83 -17.18 7.27 -2.33
CA ALA A 83 -16.97 7.43 -3.76
C ALA A 83 -15.56 6.98 -4.18
N GLU A 84 -15.49 6.19 -5.26
CA GLU A 84 -14.25 5.76 -5.89
C GLU A 84 -13.83 6.74 -6.98
N ALA A 85 -12.60 7.22 -6.91
CA ALA A 85 -12.00 8.04 -7.95
C ALA A 85 -10.98 7.19 -8.73
N PRO A 86 -11.18 6.95 -10.04
CA PRO A 86 -10.17 6.33 -10.86
C PRO A 86 -8.97 7.26 -10.98
N MET A 87 -7.78 6.70 -10.80
CA MET A 87 -6.54 7.44 -10.90
C MET A 87 -5.59 6.76 -11.90
N ASP A 88 -5.18 7.52 -12.91
CA ASP A 88 -4.07 7.15 -13.78
C ASP A 88 -2.84 7.98 -13.43
N TYR A 89 -1.71 7.28 -13.30
CA TYR A 89 -0.43 7.85 -12.94
C TYR A 89 0.67 7.26 -13.85
N GLY A 90 0.32 6.68 -15.01
CA GLY A 90 1.25 5.99 -15.90
C GLY A 90 2.39 6.88 -16.42
N ALA A 91 2.16 8.19 -16.49
CA ALA A 91 3.13 9.17 -16.98
C ALA A 91 4.09 9.74 -15.92
N GLU A 92 3.93 9.42 -14.62
CA GLU A 92 4.83 9.95 -13.59
C GLU A 92 6.21 9.29 -13.63
N THR A 93 7.26 10.08 -13.45
CA THR A 93 8.61 9.57 -13.19
C THR A 93 8.69 8.86 -11.83
N ALA A 94 9.73 8.05 -11.61
CA ALA A 94 9.96 7.40 -10.33
C ALA A 94 10.05 8.40 -9.16
N ALA A 95 10.83 9.48 -9.34
CA ALA A 95 11.01 10.52 -8.32
C ALA A 95 9.69 11.23 -7.97
N ALA A 96 8.94 11.70 -8.97
CA ALA A 96 7.66 12.37 -8.76
C ALA A 96 6.63 11.45 -8.06
N ARG A 97 6.67 10.15 -8.39
CA ARG A 97 5.80 9.16 -7.76
C ARG A 97 6.16 8.91 -6.29
N ILE A 98 7.45 8.86 -5.94
CA ILE A 98 7.90 8.71 -4.55
C ILE A 98 7.47 9.92 -3.72
N GLU A 99 7.75 11.13 -4.21
CA GLU A 99 7.40 12.38 -3.53
C GLU A 99 5.89 12.47 -3.25
N ARG A 100 5.07 12.23 -4.27
CA ARG A 100 3.60 12.20 -4.10
C ARG A 100 3.16 11.18 -3.07
N ARG A 101 3.73 9.97 -3.07
CA ARG A 101 3.37 8.91 -2.11
C ARG A 101 3.72 9.34 -0.71
N ASN A 102 4.93 9.83 -0.47
CA ASN A 102 5.35 10.33 0.84
C ASN A 102 4.42 11.44 1.35
N ALA A 103 3.92 12.30 0.46
CA ALA A 103 3.01 13.39 0.83
C ALA A 103 1.53 12.98 0.98
N LYS A 104 1.11 11.81 0.50
CA LYS A 104 -0.33 11.43 0.40
C LYS A 104 -0.69 10.09 1.03
N TRP A 105 0.30 9.26 1.36
CA TRP A 105 0.09 7.94 1.95
C TRP A 105 0.08 8.01 3.47
N THR A 106 -0.59 7.06 4.10
CA THR A 106 -0.83 7.08 5.55
C THR A 106 0.40 6.63 6.33
N PRO A 107 0.83 7.36 7.37
CA PRO A 107 1.74 6.86 8.41
C PRO A 107 1.38 5.44 8.85
N THR A 108 2.33 4.52 8.77
CA THR A 108 2.08 3.10 9.02
C THR A 108 3.15 2.52 9.92
N ARG A 109 2.72 1.70 10.89
CA ARG A 109 3.60 0.84 11.68
C ARG A 109 3.15 -0.62 11.64
N PHE A 110 4.08 -1.54 11.86
CA PHE A 110 3.80 -2.97 11.97
C PHE A 110 3.92 -3.43 13.43
N THR A 111 3.12 -4.40 13.84
CA THR A 111 3.24 -5.03 15.17
C THR A 111 4.49 -5.91 15.25
N ASP A 112 4.85 -6.54 14.13
CA ASP A 112 6.06 -7.34 13.96
C ASP A 112 7.30 -6.45 13.78
N LYS A 113 8.35 -6.76 14.54
CA LYS A 113 9.58 -5.95 14.61
C LYS A 113 10.42 -6.05 13.33
N ASP A 114 10.38 -7.16 12.63
CA ASP A 114 11.16 -7.37 11.40
C ASP A 114 10.50 -6.60 10.25
N LEU A 115 9.16 -6.58 10.21
CA LEU A 115 8.44 -5.70 9.29
C LEU A 115 8.66 -4.21 9.63
N ASN A 116 8.60 -3.84 10.92
CA ASN A 116 8.74 -2.44 11.32
C ASN A 116 10.17 -1.89 11.14
N SER A 117 11.19 -2.74 11.13
CA SER A 117 12.59 -2.37 10.86
C SER A 117 13.00 -2.50 9.39
N SER A 118 12.11 -2.95 8.51
CA SER A 118 12.36 -3.12 7.08
C SER A 118 12.35 -1.80 6.30
N ASN A 119 13.06 -1.79 5.16
CA ASN A 119 12.94 -0.74 4.14
C ASN A 119 11.97 -1.16 3.03
N PHE A 120 10.95 -0.35 2.74
CA PHE A 120 9.96 -0.58 1.69
C PHE A 120 10.12 0.43 0.53
N GLY A 121 9.94 -0.01 -0.71
CA GLY A 121 10.15 0.88 -1.87
C GLY A 121 11.63 1.20 -2.11
N PRO A 122 11.95 2.23 -2.93
CA PRO A 122 13.20 2.21 -3.68
C PRO A 122 14.39 2.39 -2.74
N HIS A 123 15.36 1.50 -2.90
CA HIS A 123 16.64 1.52 -2.22
C HIS A 123 17.55 2.60 -2.82
#